data_AF-A0A2V7G8P5-F1
#
_entry.id   AF-A0A2V7G8P5-F1
#
_cell.length_a   1.000
_cell.length_b   1.000
_cell.length_c   1.000
_cell.angle_alpha   90.00
_cell.angle_beta   90.00
_cell.angle_gamma   90.00
#
_symmetry.space_group_name_H-M   'P 1'
#
loop_
_entity.id
_entity.type
_entity.pdbx_description
1 polymer ?
#
loop_
_entity_poly.entity_id
_entity_poly.type
_entity_poly.pdbx_seq_one_letter_code
_entity_poly.pdbx_strand_id
1 'polypeptide(L)' 'MKAAELVVACFLLFGACLVWPLLAIANRSVLVLGIPGLVLYLFVLWGAMVVVLVSLARRIRPPEDEP' A
#
# COMPACT_ATOMS: atom_id res chain seq x y z
N MET A 1 -12.78 0.49 -15.95
CA MET A 1 -12.69 1.30 -14.72
C MET A 1 -11.83 2.50 -15.05
N LYS A 2 -12.28 3.72 -14.77
CA LYS A 2 -11.46 4.92 -15.02
C LYS A 2 -10.20 4.80 -14.16
N ALA A 3 -9.05 5.26 -14.65
CA ALA A 3 -7.78 5.19 -13.89
C ALA A 3 -7.92 5.80 -12.47
N ALA A 4 -8.74 6.83 -12.33
CA ALA A 4 -9.11 7.42 -11.05
C ALA A 4 -9.79 6.43 -10.09
N GLU A 5 -10.71 5.59 -10.56
CA GLU A 5 -11.38 4.58 -9.72
C GLU A 5 -10.39 3.53 -9.20
N LEU A 6 -9.43 3.11 -10.02
CA LEU A 6 -8.38 2.17 -9.62
C LEU A 6 -7.45 2.76 -8.54
N VAL A 7 -7.10 4.04 -8.69
CA VAL A 7 -6.29 4.76 -7.69
C VAL A 7 -7.05 4.91 -6.38
N VAL A 8 -8.32 5.30 -6.44
CA VAL A 8 -9.19 5.43 -5.25
C VAL A 8 -9.38 4.07 -4.57
N ALA A 9 -9.63 3.00 -5.33
CA ALA A 9 -9.75 1.65 -4.80
C ALA A 9 -8.45 1.17 -4.14
N CYS A 10 -7.29 1.43 -4.76
CA CYS A 10 -5.99 1.15 -4.13
C CYS A 10 -5.84 1.91 -2.81
N PHE A 11 -6.13 3.21 -2.81
CA PHE A 11 -6.00 4.03 -1.61
C PHE A 11 -6.88 3.53 -0.46
N LEU A 12 -8.14 3.18 -0.75
CA LEU A 12 -9.05 2.61 0.23
C LEU A 12 -8.59 1.24 0.74
N LEU A 13 -8.09 0.38 -0.15
CA LEU A 13 -7.56 -0.94 0.22
C LEU A 13 -6.33 -0.82 1.13
N PHE A 14 -5.35 0.02 0.76
CA PHE A 14 -4.15 0.26 1.56
C PHE A 14 -4.50 0.94 2.90
N GLY A 15 -5.45 1.88 2.90
CA GLY A 15 -6.00 2.48 4.10
C GLY A 15 -6.69 1.46 5.02
N ALA A 16 -7.46 0.53 4.47
CA ALA A 16 -8.08 -0.54 5.25
C ALA A 16 -7.04 -1.51 5.83
N CYS A 17 -5.99 -1.85 5.07
CA CYS A 17 -4.88 -2.67 5.58
C CYS A 17 -4.13 -2.00 6.75
N LEU A 18 -4.09 -0.67 6.83
CA LEU A 18 -3.51 0.07 7.96
C LEU A 18 -4.33 -0.02 9.26
N VAL A 19 -5.61 -0.39 9.18
CA VAL A 19 -6.47 -0.53 10.37
C VAL A 19 -6.06 -1.75 11.21
N TRP A 20 -5.69 -2.85 10.55
CA TRP A 20 -5.27 -4.09 11.22
C TRP A 20 -4.06 -3.94 12.16
N PRO A 21 -2.91 -3.36 11.74
CA PRO A 21 -1.77 -3.15 12.64
C PRO A 21 -2.10 -2.19 13.79
N LEU A 22 -2.96 -1.19 13.55
CA LEU A 22 -3.41 -0.25 14.59
C LEU A 22 -4.21 -0.97 15.69
N LEU A 23 -5.14 -1.85 15.29
CA LEU A 23 -5.91 -2.70 16.20
C LEU A 23 -5.02 -3.75 16.89
N ALA A 24 -4.05 -4.32 16.16
CA ALA A 24 -3.14 -5.33 16.69
C ALA A 24 -2.21 -4.80 17.79
N ILE A 25 -1.83 -3.50 17.75
CA ILE A 25 -1.06 -2.85 18.81
C ILE A 25 -1.85 -2.78 20.11
N ALA A 26 -3.14 -2.41 20.05
CA ALA A 26 -3.96 -2.24 21.24
C ALA A 26 -4.33 -3.58 21.91
N ASN A 27 -4.29 -4.68 21.15
CA ASN A 27 -4.82 -5.98 21.59
C ASN A 27 -3.76 -6.97 22.10
N ARG A 28 -2.46 -6.66 22.09
CA ARG A 28 -1.41 -7.58 22.58
C ARG A 28 -0.70 -7.04 23.82
N SER A 29 -0.74 -7.81 24.90
CA SER A 29 0.00 -7.57 26.15
C SER A 29 1.50 -7.88 26.05
N VAL A 30 1.93 -8.67 25.06
CA VAL A 30 3.35 -8.99 24.79
C VAL A 30 3.60 -8.93 23.28
N LEU A 31 4.37 -7.95 22.82
CA LEU A 31 4.81 -7.89 21.42
C LEU A 31 6.23 -8.46 21.29
N VAL A 32 6.35 -9.71 20.84
CA VAL A 32 7.64 -10.41 20.63
C VAL A 32 8.54 -9.67 19.63
N LEU A 33 7.97 -8.97 18.65
CA LEU A 33 8.69 -8.12 17.68
C LEU A 33 8.31 -6.63 17.76
N GLY A 34 7.46 -6.24 18.70
CA GLY A 34 7.17 -4.86 19.03
C GLY A 34 6.77 -3.93 17.88
N ILE A 35 7.18 -2.69 18.11
CA ILE A 35 7.24 -1.59 17.15
C ILE A 35 8.08 -1.98 15.90
N PRO A 36 9.23 -2.67 16.00
CA PRO A 36 10.00 -3.07 14.82
C PRO A 36 9.19 -3.86 13.78
N GLY A 37 8.37 -4.83 14.22
CA GLY A 37 7.49 -5.59 13.32
C GLY A 37 6.42 -4.72 12.66
N LEU A 38 5.92 -3.72 13.38
CA LEU A 38 4.95 -2.76 12.87
C LEU A 38 5.55 -1.84 11.80
N VAL A 39 6.76 -1.34 12.05
CA VAL A 39 7.50 -0.50 11.11
C VAL A 39 7.78 -1.28 9.82
N LEU A 40 8.20 -2.54 9.93
CA LEU A 40 8.36 -3.45 8.79
C LEU A 40 7.06 -3.63 8.02
N TYR A 41 5.94 -3.87 8.72
CA TYR A 41 4.63 -4.01 8.08
C TYR A 41 4.24 -2.75 7.30
N LEU A 42 4.39 -1.57 7.91
CA LEU A 42 4.15 -0.27 7.28
C LEU A 42 5.01 -0.07 6.03
N PHE A 43 6.31 -0.38 6.11
CA PHE A 43 7.23 -0.24 4.98
C PHE A 43 6.90 -1.20 3.83
N VAL A 44 6.57 -2.46 4.14
CA VAL A 44 6.17 -3.45 3.13
C VAL A 44 4.86 -3.03 2.45
N LEU A 45 3.87 -2.61 3.24
CA LEU A 45 2.57 -2.17 2.74
C LEU A 45 2.71 -0.92 1.86
N TRP A 46 3.50 0.06 2.29
CA TRP A 46 3.81 1.25 1.50
C TRP A 46 4.56 0.91 0.21
N GLY A 47 5.57 0.03 0.28
CA GLY A 47 6.32 -0.42 -0.90
C GLY A 47 5.41 -1.11 -1.92
N ALA A 48 4.50 -1.98 -1.46
CA ALA A 48 3.51 -2.61 -2.31
C ALA A 48 2.59 -1.56 -2.99
N MET A 49 2.17 -0.52 -2.26
CA MET A 49 1.38 0.57 -2.83
C MET A 49 2.11 1.29 -3.96
N VAL A 50 3.37 1.66 -3.74
CA VAL A 50 4.20 2.32 -4.76
C VAL A 50 4.36 1.44 -6.00
N VAL A 51 4.64 0.13 -5.83
CA VAL A 51 4.78 -0.80 -6.96
C VAL A 51 3.49 -0.90 -7.76
N VAL A 52 2.34 -1.00 -7.10
CA VAL A 52 1.03 -1.05 -7.77
C VAL A 52 0.76 0.25 -8.55
N LEU A 53 1.00 1.42 -7.94
CA LEU A 53 0.81 2.71 -8.58
C LEU A 53 1.75 2.89 -9.79
N VAL A 54 3.02 2.50 -9.68
CA VAL A 54 3.97 2.55 -10.80
C VAL A 54 3.56 1.61 -11.93
N SER A 55 3.10 0.40 -11.60
CA SER A 55 2.60 -0.56 -12.59
C SER A 55 1.38 -0.02 -13.33
N LEU A 56 0.45 0.61 -12.62
CA LEU A 56 -0.71 1.28 -13.21
C LEU A 56 -0.29 2.47 -14.09
N ALA A 57 0.62 3.32 -13.62
CA ALA A 57 1.10 4.48 -14.38
C ALA A 57 1.78 4.07 -15.69
N ARG A 58 2.59 2.99 -15.67
CA ARG A 58 3.22 2.43 -16.88
C ARG A 58 2.22 1.88 -17.88
N ARG A 59 1.10 1.32 -17.43
CA ARG A 59 0.03 0.82 -18.30
C ARG A 59 -0.79 1.94 -18.96
N ILE A 60 -0.81 3.12 -18.35
CA ILE A 60 -1.59 4.27 -18.82
C ILE A 60 -0.77 5.15 -19.78
N ARG A 61 0.57 5.18 -19.65
CA ARG A 61 1.43 5.92 -20.59
C ARG A 61 1.43 5.23 -21.96
N PRO A 62 0.93 5.87 -23.03
CA PRO A 62 1.02 5.32 -24.39
C PRO A 62 2.49 5.22 -24.83
N PRO A 63 2.85 4.32 -25.76
CA PRO A 63 4.17 4.28 -26.39
C PRO A 63 4.29 5.46 -27.38
N GLU A 64 4.43 6.68 -26.87
CA GLU A 64 4.84 7.85 -27.65
C GLU A 64 6.16 8.33 -27.08
N ASP A 65 7.25 7.67 -27.50
CA ASP A 65 8.63 8.16 -27.39
C ASP A 65 9.46 7.32 -28.41
N GLU A 66 9.10 7.37 -29.70
CA GLU A 66 9.99 7.03 -30.82
C GLU A 66 10.29 8.32 -31.59
N PRO A 67 11.56 8.79 -31.65
CA PRO A 67 11.96 9.94 -32.46
C PRO A 67 12.07 9.61 -33.96
#